data_AF-A0A7X6SH28-F1
#
_entry.id   AF-A0A7X6SH28-F1
#
_cell.length_a   1.000
_cell.length_b   1.000
_cell.length_c   1.000
_cell.angle_alpha   90.00
_cell.angle_beta   90.00
_cell.angle_gamma   90.00
#
_symmetry.space_group_name_H-M   'P 1'
#
loop_
_entity.id
_entity.type
_entity.pdbx_description
1 polymer ?
#
loop_
_entity_poly.entity_id
_entity_poly.type
_entity_poly.pdbx_seq_one_letter_code
_entity_poly.pdbx_strand_id
1 'polypeptide(L)'
;ELATPIDIEGPLGTVHLEHGAMVAARHVHLGPADAKELGVKDQDLVRFAFEGERGGILNNFIVRVKDDWVPEIHIDTDEANALGLRSGDFGKLM
;
A
#
# COMPACT_ATOMS: atom_id res chain seq x y z
N GLU A 1 6.29 16.26 5.80
CA GLU A 1 7.47 17.14 5.99
C GLU A 1 8.81 16.46 5.69
N LEU A 2 8.90 15.12 5.57
CA LEU A 2 10.14 14.39 5.27
C LEU A 2 10.32 13.99 3.79
N ALA A 3 9.52 14.56 2.87
CA ALA A 3 9.64 14.21 1.46
C ALA A 3 10.87 14.89 0.86
N THR A 4 11.65 14.14 0.08
CA THR A 4 12.92 14.60 -0.50
C THR A 4 12.65 15.44 -1.76
N PRO A 5 13.54 16.39 -2.11
CA PRO A 5 13.45 17.11 -3.38
C PRO A 5 13.54 16.19 -4.60
N ILE A 6 12.88 16.58 -5.70
CA ILE A 6 12.91 15.84 -6.97
C ILE A 6 12.69 16.78 -8.16
N ASP A 7 13.40 16.53 -9.26
CA ASP A 7 13.12 17.12 -10.56
C ASP A 7 12.26 16.17 -11.40
N ILE A 8 11.16 16.68 -11.95
CA ILE A 8 10.26 15.94 -12.85
C ILE A 8 10.40 16.52 -14.24
N GLU A 9 11.01 15.77 -15.15
CA GLU A 9 11.17 16.12 -16.56
C GLU A 9 10.11 15.44 -17.42
N GLY A 10 9.43 16.23 -18.24
CA GLY A 10 8.46 15.76 -19.23
C GLY A 10 8.76 16.35 -20.62
N PRO A 11 7.98 15.98 -21.65
CA PRO A 11 8.27 16.34 -23.04
C PRO A 11 8.35 17.85 -23.33
N LEU A 12 7.82 18.69 -22.43
CA LEU A 12 7.72 20.15 -22.61
C LEU A 12 8.53 20.95 -21.56
N GLY A 13 9.33 20.28 -20.72
CA GLY A 13 10.20 20.93 -19.74
C GLY A 13 10.27 20.20 -18.40
N THR A 14 10.82 20.90 -17.41
CA THR A 14 11.15 20.36 -16.08
C THR A 14 10.51 21.19 -14.98
N VAL A 15 10.02 20.52 -13.93
CA VAL A 15 9.56 21.15 -12.69
C VAL A 15 10.39 20.63 -11.53
N HIS A 16 10.92 21.57 -10.73
CA HIS A 16 11.58 21.26 -9.46
C HIS A 16 10.56 21.28 -8.32
N LEU A 17 10.54 20.22 -7.51
CA LEU A 17 9.77 20.15 -6.27
C LEU A 17 10.73 20.03 -5.08
N GLU A 18 10.67 20.99 -4.16
CA GLU A 18 11.44 20.93 -2.89
C GLU A 18 11.02 19.76 -2.00
N HIS A 19 9.77 19.29 -2.13
CA HIS A 19 9.21 18.19 -1.35
C HIS A 19 8.30 17.33 -2.25
N GLY A 20 8.80 16.20 -2.77
CA GLY A 20 8.04 15.40 -3.73
C GLY A 20 8.28 13.89 -3.71
N ALA A 21 9.45 13.42 -3.27
CA ALA A 21 9.78 12.00 -3.27
C ALA A 21 9.61 11.36 -1.88
N MET A 22 9.02 10.16 -1.85
CA MET A 22 8.87 9.36 -0.64
C MET A 22 8.86 7.86 -0.95
N VAL A 23 9.20 7.05 0.05
CA VAL A 23 8.95 5.60 0.03
C VAL A 23 7.50 5.36 0.41
N ALA A 24 6.79 4.55 -0.36
CA ALA A 24 5.38 4.26 -0.11
C ALA A 24 5.23 3.42 1.17
N ALA A 25 4.45 3.90 2.13
CA ALA A 25 4.05 3.08 3.26
C ALA A 25 2.95 2.11 2.81
N ARG A 26 3.13 0.82 3.09
CA ARG A 26 2.13 -0.22 2.81
C ARG A 26 0.77 0.08 3.45
N HIS A 27 -0.30 -0.22 2.72
CA HIS A 27 -1.67 0.06 3.16
C HIS A 27 -2.67 -0.84 2.48
N VAL A 28 -3.90 -0.85 2.98
CA VAL A 28 -5.03 -1.55 2.35
C VAL A 28 -6.17 -0.57 2.12
N HIS A 29 -6.71 -0.58 0.91
CA HIS A 29 -7.94 0.12 0.55
C HIS A 29 -9.13 -0.77 0.86
N LEU A 30 -10.17 -0.21 1.48
CA LEU A 30 -11.43 -0.90 1.76
C LEU A 30 -12.61 0.06 1.54
N GLY A 31 -13.75 -0.49 1.08
CA GLY A 31 -15.03 0.21 1.17
C GLY A 31 -15.61 0.12 2.59
N PRO A 32 -16.61 0.95 2.96
CA PRO A 32 -17.20 0.92 4.30
C PRO A 32 -17.84 -0.42 4.67
N ALA A 33 -18.44 -1.12 3.69
CA ALA A 33 -19.03 -2.43 3.89
C ALA A 33 -17.96 -3.51 4.19
N ASP A 34 -16.87 -3.52 3.42
CA ASP A 34 -15.76 -4.47 3.61
C ASP A 34 -15.06 -4.24 4.94
N ALA A 35 -14.79 -2.97 5.31
CA ALA A 35 -14.20 -2.63 6.59
C ALA A 35 -15.07 -3.12 7.77
N LYS A 36 -16.40 -2.96 7.65
CA LYS A 36 -17.35 -3.46 8.64
C LYS A 36 -17.36 -5.00 8.71
N GLU A 37 -17.33 -5.68 7.57
CA GLU A 37 -17.30 -7.15 7.51
C GLU A 37 -16.00 -7.71 8.12
N LEU A 38 -14.87 -7.07 7.84
CA LEU A 38 -13.55 -7.43 8.35
C LEU A 38 -13.32 -6.96 9.79
N GLY A 39 -14.23 -6.16 10.36
CA GLY A 39 -14.14 -5.68 11.75
C GLY A 39 -13.05 -4.64 11.99
N VAL A 40 -12.63 -3.91 10.95
CA VAL A 40 -11.56 -2.89 11.00
C VAL A 40 -12.12 -1.50 10.74
N LYS A 41 -11.35 -0.46 11.08
CA LYS A 41 -11.71 0.95 10.91
C LYS A 41 -10.61 1.69 10.15
N ASP A 42 -10.97 2.86 9.61
CA ASP A 42 -9.99 3.77 9.02
C ASP A 42 -8.87 4.09 10.01
N GLN A 43 -7.62 4.12 9.52
CA GLN A 43 -6.38 4.30 10.28
C GLN A 43 -5.99 3.15 11.22
N ASP A 44 -6.71 2.04 11.27
CA ASP A 44 -6.22 0.87 12.00
C ASP A 44 -4.92 0.34 11.38
N LEU A 45 -4.07 -0.24 12.22
CA LEU A 45 -2.88 -0.96 11.79
C LEU A 45 -3.16 -2.46 11.83
N VAL A 46 -3.09 -3.09 10.66
CA VAL A 46 -3.32 -4.53 10.50
C VAL A 46 -2.09 -5.23 9.95
N ARG A 47 -2.15 -6.55 9.91
CA ARG A 47 -1.11 -7.41 9.33
C ARG A 47 -1.73 -8.39 8.35
N PHE A 48 -0.97 -8.73 7.32
CA PHE A 48 -1.37 -9.71 6.31
C PHE A 48 -0.36 -10.84 6.26
N ALA A 49 -0.87 -12.08 6.20
CA ALA A 49 -0.10 -13.25 5.84
C ALA A 49 -0.20 -13.49 4.33
N PHE A 50 0.93 -13.81 3.73
CA PHE A 50 1.07 -14.18 2.32
C PHE A 50 1.69 -15.57 2.23
N GLU A 51 1.12 -16.41 1.36
CA GLU A 51 1.59 -17.78 1.13
C GLU A 51 2.68 -17.82 0.05
N GLY A 52 3.16 -19.03 -0.28
CA GLY A 52 4.19 -19.26 -1.31
C GLY A 52 5.58 -19.55 -0.74
N GLU A 53 6.54 -19.83 -1.63
CA GLU A 53 7.92 -20.22 -1.26
C GLU A 53 8.63 -19.13 -0.45
N ARG A 54 8.36 -17.87 -0.77
CA ARG A 54 8.85 -16.69 -0.04
C ARG A 54 7.78 -16.08 0.88
N GLY A 55 6.76 -16.86 1.24
CA GLY A 55 5.64 -16.42 2.07
C GLY A 55 6.09 -15.85 3.41
N GLY A 56 5.25 -15.00 4.00
CA GLY A 56 5.59 -14.28 5.22
C GLY A 56 4.44 -13.43 5.74
N ILE A 57 4.66 -12.80 6.89
CA ILE A 57 3.71 -11.86 7.50
C ILE A 57 4.32 -10.47 7.46
N LEU A 58 3.61 -9.54 6.85
CA LEU A 58 3.94 -8.13 6.91
C LEU A 58 3.00 -7.44 7.91
N ASN A 59 3.59 -6.68 8.84
CA ASN A 59 2.87 -5.90 9.83
C ASN A 59 2.71 -4.46 9.38
N ASN A 60 1.85 -3.71 10.09
CA ASN A 60 1.68 -2.26 10.00
C ASN A 60 1.12 -1.78 8.65
N PHE A 61 0.14 -2.48 8.10
CA PHE A 61 -0.67 -1.94 7.01
C PHE A 61 -1.66 -0.93 7.57
N ILE A 62 -1.62 0.28 7.03
CA ILE A 62 -2.61 1.32 7.35
C ILE A 62 -3.90 0.96 6.62
N VAL A 63 -4.99 0.75 7.35
CA VAL A 63 -6.32 0.63 6.77
C VAL A 63 -6.78 2.00 6.32
N ARG A 64 -7.22 2.11 5.07
CA ARG A 64 -7.78 3.33 4.51
C ARG A 64 -9.17 3.03 3.96
N VAL A 65 -10.18 3.66 4.53
CA VAL A 65 -11.59 3.44 4.18
C VAL A 65 -12.15 4.66 3.46
N LYS A 66 -12.65 4.48 2.24
CA LYS A 66 -13.37 5.51 1.49
C LYS A 66 -14.52 4.92 0.69
N ASP A 67 -15.47 5.77 0.34
CA ASP A 67 -16.52 5.41 -0.62
C ASP A 67 -15.90 5.05 -1.98
N ASP A 68 -16.53 4.12 -2.69
CA ASP A 68 -16.10 3.60 -4.00
C ASP A 68 -14.75 2.87 -4.05
N TRP A 69 -14.14 2.58 -2.89
CA TRP A 69 -12.92 1.76 -2.82
C TRP A 69 -13.25 0.28 -2.76
N VAL A 70 -12.40 -0.52 -3.39
CA VAL A 70 -12.46 -1.98 -3.37
C VAL A 70 -11.33 -2.54 -2.50
N PRO A 71 -11.48 -3.75 -1.94
CA PRO A 71 -10.42 -4.41 -1.20
C PRO A 71 -9.15 -4.59 -2.04
N GLU A 72 -8.10 -3.85 -1.70
CA GLU A 72 -6.83 -3.91 -2.43
C GLU A 72 -5.65 -3.61 -1.49
N ILE A 73 -4.66 -4.49 -1.47
CA ILE A 73 -3.43 -4.33 -0.69
C ILE A 73 -2.38 -3.64 -1.56
N HIS A 74 -1.87 -2.51 -1.08
CA HIS A 74 -0.82 -1.74 -1.74
C HIS A 74 0.49 -1.93 -1.00
N ILE A 75 1.45 -2.54 -1.69
CA ILE A 75 2.85 -2.69 -1.31
C ILE A 75 3.72 -2.25 -2.49
N ASP A 76 4.97 -1.85 -2.23
CA ASP A 76 5.88 -1.51 -3.31
C ASP A 76 6.48 -2.76 -3.99
N THR A 77 7.25 -2.53 -5.05
CA THR A 77 7.89 -3.60 -5.83
C THR A 77 8.89 -4.43 -5.01
N ASP A 78 9.62 -3.81 -4.09
CA ASP A 78 10.61 -4.51 -3.27
C ASP A 78 9.93 -5.39 -2.23
N GLU A 79 8.86 -4.89 -1.60
CA GLU A 79 8.01 -5.66 -0.69
C GLU A 79 7.36 -6.85 -1.41
N ALA A 80 6.82 -6.65 -2.62
CA ALA A 80 6.22 -7.72 -3.42
C ALA A 80 7.26 -8.78 -3.82
N ASN A 81 8.42 -8.35 -4.34
CA ASN A 81 9.51 -9.24 -4.73
C ASN A 81 10.08 -10.01 -3.53
N ALA A 82 10.13 -9.40 -2.35
CA ALA A 82 10.59 -10.06 -1.13
C ALA A 82 9.72 -11.26 -0.74
N LEU A 83 8.42 -11.18 -1.04
CA LEU A 83 7.43 -12.23 -0.80
C LEU A 83 7.14 -13.11 -2.02
N GLY A 84 7.70 -12.79 -3.19
CA GLY A 84 7.44 -13.51 -4.44
C GLY A 84 6.04 -13.27 -5.02
N LEU A 85 5.41 -12.13 -4.68
CA LEU A 85 4.05 -11.78 -5.08
C LEU A 85 4.00 -11.07 -6.44
N ARG A 86 2.84 -11.16 -7.08
CA ARG A 86 2.47 -10.45 -8.31
C ARG A 86 1.09 -9.80 -8.14
N SER A 87 0.78 -8.84 -9.01
CA SER A 87 -0.56 -8.27 -9.08
C SER A 87 -1.61 -9.37 -9.31
N GLY A 88 -2.63 -9.39 -8.46
CA GLY A 88 -3.68 -10.42 -8.46
C GLY A 88 -3.49 -11.54 -7.45
N ASP A 89 -2.34 -11.60 -6.76
CA ASP A 89 -2.18 -12.48 -5.61
C ASP A 89 -2.97 -11.96 -4.39
N PHE A 90 -3.33 -12.88 -3.49
CA PHE A 90 -4.16 -12.58 -2.33
C PHE A 90 -3.38 -12.68 -1.03
N GLY A 91 -3.68 -11.77 -0.10
CA GLY A 91 -3.21 -11.81 1.28
C GLY A 91 -4.35 -12.14 2.24
N LYS A 92 -4.01 -12.75 3.38
CA LYS A 92 -4.96 -13.05 4.44
C LYS A 92 -4.80 -12.08 5.60
N LEU A 93 -5.85 -11.32 5.91
CA LEU A 93 -5.92 -10.46 7.10
C LEU A 93 -5.82 -11.31 8.38
N MET A 94 -5.04 -10.87 9.37
CA MET A 94 -4.82 -11.59 10.66
C MET A 94 -4.98 -10.72 11.91
#